data_AF-A0A1W9RT50-F1
#
_entry.id   AF-A0A1W9RT50-F1
#
_cell.length_a   1.000
_cell.length_b   1.000
_cell.length_c   1.000
_cell.angle_alpha   90.00
_cell.angle_beta   90.00
_cell.angle_gamma   90.00
#
_symmetry.space_group_name_H-M   'P 1'
#
loop_
_entity.id
_entity.type
_entity.pdbx_description
1 polymer ?
#
loop_
_entity_poly.entity_id
_entity_poly.type
_entity_poly.pdbx_seq_one_letter_code
_entity_poly.pdbx_strand_id
1 'polypeptide(L)'
;HPGHIERKTKMAKALYSVDPLTGLIVASALMHPEKKLEALNVQFVLNRFKEKSFARGANREQIKSCRELGLSLEKFIDISLKAMREIHKELEL
;
A
#
# COMPACT_ATOMS: atom_id res chain seq x y z
N HIS A 1 15.29 14.17 13.69
CA HIS A 1 14.14 13.32 13.32
C HIS A 1 13.62 13.81 11.96
N PRO A 2 13.57 12.97 10.91
CA PRO A 2 13.27 13.39 9.53
C PRO A 2 11.81 13.79 9.27
N GLY A 3 11.00 14.02 10.31
CA GLY A 3 9.57 14.35 10.20
C GLY A 3 9.24 15.80 9.85
N HIS A 4 10.21 16.69 9.63
CA HIS A 4 10.01 18.13 9.43
C HIS A 4 10.41 18.66 8.04
N ILE A 5 10.67 17.78 7.07
CA ILE A 5 10.90 18.22 5.69
C ILE A 5 9.58 18.05 4.93
N GLU A 6 9.00 19.18 4.54
CA GLU A 6 7.82 19.21 3.70
C GLU A 6 8.05 18.39 2.41
N ARG A 7 7.12 17.50 2.08
CA ARG A 7 7.19 16.66 0.87
C ARG A 7 6.88 17.51 -0.36
N LYS A 8 7.88 18.24 -0.87
CA LYS A 8 7.71 19.21 -1.97
C LYS A 8 7.51 18.55 -3.34
N THR A 9 8.13 17.40 -3.58
CA THR A 9 8.10 16.72 -4.89
C THR A 9 7.05 15.62 -4.95
N LYS A 10 6.54 15.32 -6.15
CA LYS A 10 5.65 14.17 -6.38
C LYS A 10 6.29 12.85 -5.94
N MET A 11 7.59 12.69 -6.20
CA MET A 11 8.34 11.49 -5.78
C MET A 11 8.34 11.33 -4.25
N ALA A 12 8.65 12.39 -3.50
CA ALA A 12 8.66 12.34 -2.04
C ALA A 12 7.27 12.02 -1.46
N LYS A 13 6.20 12.58 -2.04
CA LYS A 13 4.82 12.27 -1.68
C LYS A 13 4.47 10.81 -1.96
N ALA A 14 4.86 10.29 -3.13
CA ALA A 14 4.62 8.90 -3.53
C ALA A 14 5.34 7.91 -2.63
N LEU A 15 6.64 8.10 -2.40
CA LEU A 15 7.43 7.25 -1.49
C LEU A 15 6.84 7.23 -0.08
N TYR A 16 6.46 8.40 0.42
CA TYR A 16 5.84 8.49 1.74
C TYR A 16 4.52 7.73 1.81
N SER A 17 3.62 7.86 0.84
CA SER A 17 2.32 7.18 0.89
C SER A 17 2.40 5.68 0.57
N VAL A 18 3.35 5.26 -0.27
CA VAL A 18 3.43 3.87 -0.78
C VAL A 18 4.09 2.92 0.22
N ASP A 19 5.04 3.39 1.02
CA ASP A 19 5.78 2.58 1.99
C ASP A 19 4.87 1.79 2.98
N PRO A 20 3.93 2.41 3.69
CA PRO A 20 2.99 1.64 4.51
C PRO A 20 1.96 0.85 3.70
N LEU A 21 1.69 1.24 2.44
CA LEU A 21 0.74 0.52 1.59
C LEU A 21 1.32 -0.81 1.10
N THR A 22 2.60 -0.86 0.70
CA THR A 22 3.23 -2.12 0.29
C THR A 22 3.26 -3.11 1.45
N GLY A 23 3.60 -2.66 2.67
CA GLY A 23 3.52 -3.49 3.86
C GLY A 23 2.11 -4.04 4.14
N LEU A 24 1.07 -3.23 3.91
CA LEU A 24 -0.32 -3.69 3.99
C LEU A 24 -0.66 -4.74 2.93
N ILE A 25 -0.22 -4.54 1.68
CA ILE A 25 -0.48 -5.48 0.57
C ILE A 25 0.23 -6.80 0.82
N VAL A 26 1.49 -6.78 1.26
CA VAL A 26 2.25 -7.98 1.65
C VAL A 26 1.54 -8.73 2.78
N ALA A 27 1.16 -8.04 3.85
CA ALA A 27 0.41 -8.66 4.94
C ALA A 27 -0.92 -9.28 4.44
N SER A 28 -1.57 -8.60 3.49
CA SER A 28 -2.82 -9.09 2.87
C SER A 28 -2.59 -10.37 2.07
N ALA A 29 -1.48 -10.47 1.34
CA ALA A 29 -1.09 -11.67 0.61
C ALA A 29 -0.81 -12.82 1.58
N LEU A 30 0.03 -12.60 2.59
CA LEU A 30 0.42 -13.61 3.57
C LEU A 30 -0.75 -14.17 4.39
N MET A 31 -1.80 -13.37 4.61
CA MET A 31 -3.02 -13.83 5.28
C MET A 31 -3.99 -14.57 4.36
N HIS A 32 -3.92 -14.32 3.05
CA HIS A 32 -4.77 -15.03 2.09
C HIS A 32 -4.39 -16.52 2.06
N PRO A 33 -5.34 -17.48 1.97
CA PRO A 33 -5.03 -18.91 1.93
C PRO A 33 -4.02 -19.30 0.85
N GLU A 34 -4.07 -18.65 -0.30
CA GLU A 34 -3.15 -18.89 -1.42
C GLU A 34 -1.75 -18.29 -1.23
N LYS A 35 -1.59 -17.36 -0.27
CA LYS A 35 -0.32 -16.64 0.00
C LYS A 35 0.31 -15.98 -1.22
N LYS A 36 -0.53 -15.49 -2.15
CA LYS A 36 -0.11 -14.94 -3.45
C LYS A 36 -0.68 -13.56 -3.72
N LEU A 37 0.09 -12.71 -4.39
CA LEU A 37 -0.38 -11.38 -4.84
C LEU A 37 -1.46 -11.45 -5.92
N GLU A 38 -1.46 -12.49 -6.76
CA GLU A 38 -2.44 -12.70 -7.84
C GLU A 38 -3.85 -12.95 -7.29
N ALA A 39 -3.94 -13.58 -6.12
CA ALA A 39 -5.22 -13.92 -5.48
C ALA A 39 -5.92 -12.70 -4.86
N LEU A 40 -5.20 -11.60 -4.65
CA LEU A 40 -5.78 -10.39 -4.08
C LEU A 40 -6.59 -9.60 -5.12
N ASN A 41 -7.50 -8.75 -4.66
CA ASN A 41 -8.08 -7.70 -5.48
C ASN A 41 -8.14 -6.39 -4.69
N VAL A 42 -8.42 -5.29 -5.38
CA VAL A 42 -8.46 -3.95 -4.76
C VAL A 42 -9.44 -3.92 -3.58
N GLN A 43 -10.60 -4.57 -3.70
CA GLN A 43 -11.62 -4.61 -2.65
C GLN A 43 -11.13 -5.35 -1.39
N PHE A 44 -10.39 -6.45 -1.57
CA PHE A 44 -9.80 -7.19 -0.46
C PHE A 44 -8.83 -6.29 0.31
N VAL A 45 -7.90 -5.61 -0.38
CA VAL A 45 -6.94 -4.70 0.25
C VAL A 45 -7.65 -3.51 0.92
N LEU A 46 -8.73 -2.98 0.33
CA LEU A 46 -9.56 -1.95 0.96
C LEU A 46 -10.24 -2.41 2.25
N ASN A 47 -10.72 -3.65 2.29
CA ASN A 47 -11.32 -4.21 3.51
C ASN A 47 -10.25 -4.33 4.62
N ARG A 48 -9.07 -4.83 4.27
CA ARG A 48 -7.89 -4.90 5.15
C ARG A 48 -7.39 -3.53 5.59
N PHE A 49 -7.50 -2.52 4.74
CA PHE A 49 -7.18 -1.13 5.08
C PHE A 49 -8.10 -0.57 6.17
N LYS A 50 -9.39 -0.91 6.12
CA LYS A 50 -10.40 -0.46 7.11
C LYS A 50 -10.24 -1.16 8.46
N GLU A 51 -9.67 -2.36 8.48
CA GLU A 51 -9.35 -3.11 9.69
C GLU A 51 -8.09 -2.55 10.37
N LYS A 52 -8.26 -1.58 11.29
CA LYS A 52 -7.12 -0.94 11.98
C LYS A 52 -6.23 -1.90 12.78
N SER A 53 -6.79 -3.01 13.26
CA SER A 53 -6.03 -4.06 13.95
C SER A 53 -5.16 -4.90 13.00
N PHE A 54 -5.53 -4.96 11.72
CA PHE A 54 -4.77 -5.67 10.71
C PHE A 54 -3.58 -4.83 10.27
N ALA A 55 -2.39 -5.45 10.18
CA ALA A 55 -1.14 -4.80 9.81
C ALA A 55 -0.93 -3.46 10.55
N ARG A 56 -0.92 -3.47 11.90
CA ARG A 56 -0.87 -2.25 12.75
C ARG A 56 0.29 -1.29 12.42
N GLY A 57 1.37 -1.79 11.83
CA GLY A 57 2.49 -0.95 11.36
C GLY A 57 2.18 -0.12 10.12
N ALA A 58 1.16 -0.48 9.33
CA ALA A 58 0.74 0.25 8.15
C ALA A 58 -0.07 1.50 8.55
N ASN A 59 0.58 2.66 8.56
CA ASN A 59 -0.05 3.93 8.92
C ASN A 59 -1.12 4.33 7.89
N ARG A 60 -2.39 4.31 8.32
CA ARG A 60 -3.56 4.58 7.46
C ARG A 60 -3.61 6.02 6.95
N GLU A 61 -3.17 6.99 7.75
CA GLU A 61 -3.17 8.40 7.35
C GLU A 61 -2.04 8.69 6.36
N GLN A 62 -0.89 8.06 6.55
CA GLN A 62 0.21 8.11 5.58
C GLN A 62 -0.20 7.53 4.22
N ILE A 63 -0.90 6.39 4.18
CA ILE A 63 -1.45 5.84 2.94
C ILE A 63 -2.46 6.82 2.30
N LYS A 64 -3.37 7.42 3.08
CA LYS A 64 -4.35 8.40 2.58
C LYS A 64 -3.72 9.67 2.02
N SER A 65 -2.47 9.98 2.36
CA SER A 65 -1.74 11.11 1.78
C SER A 65 -1.48 10.96 0.28
N CYS A 66 -1.78 9.80 -0.33
CA CYS A 66 -1.85 9.64 -1.78
C CYS A 66 -2.78 10.65 -2.47
N ARG A 67 -3.75 11.22 -1.75
CA ARG A 67 -4.59 12.33 -2.23
C ARG A 67 -3.78 13.57 -2.64
N GLU A 68 -2.61 13.80 -2.02
CA GLU A 68 -1.68 14.87 -2.40
C GLU A 68 -1.05 14.65 -3.79
N LEU A 69 -1.17 13.45 -4.35
CA LEU A 69 -0.80 13.09 -5.72
C LEU A 69 -1.99 13.19 -6.69
N GLY A 70 -3.18 13.56 -6.21
CA GLY A 70 -4.41 13.57 -7.00
C GLY A 70 -5.01 12.18 -7.23
N LEU A 71 -4.65 11.18 -6.41
CA LEU A 71 -5.16 9.81 -6.52
C LEU A 71 -6.22 9.54 -5.44
N SER A 72 -7.26 8.78 -5.82
CA SER A 72 -8.13 8.14 -4.82
C SER A 72 -7.39 6.97 -4.15
N LEU A 73 -7.86 6.56 -2.98
CA LEU A 73 -7.29 5.42 -2.27
C LEU A 73 -7.40 4.14 -3.11
N GLU A 74 -8.56 3.93 -3.73
CA GLU A 74 -8.85 2.81 -4.62
C GLU A 74 -7.86 2.77 -5.79
N LYS A 75 -7.62 3.93 -6.43
CA LYS A 75 -6.72 4.00 -7.56
C LYS A 75 -5.27 3.80 -7.15
N PHE A 76 -4.89 4.31 -5.98
CA PHE A 76 -3.56 4.12 -5.43
C PHE A 76 -3.29 2.66 -5.10
N ILE A 77 -4.25 1.96 -4.49
CA ILE A 77 -4.18 0.51 -4.24
C ILE A 77 -4.10 -0.27 -5.56
N ASP A 78 -4.92 0.07 -6.56
CA ASP A 78 -4.88 -0.57 -7.89
C ASP A 78 -3.49 -0.48 -8.53
N ILE A 79 -2.90 0.71 -8.53
CA ILE A 79 -1.56 0.95 -9.10
C ILE A 79 -0.51 0.14 -8.33
N SER A 80 -0.49 0.23 -7.00
CA SER A 80 0.50 -0.47 -6.17
C SER A 80 0.38 -1.99 -6.30
N LEU A 81 -0.84 -2.54 -6.32
CA LEU A 81 -1.06 -3.97 -6.45
C LEU A 81 -0.61 -4.48 -7.83
N LYS A 82 -0.90 -3.75 -8.91
CA LYS A 82 -0.41 -4.09 -10.26
C LYS A 82 1.11 -4.05 -10.34
N ALA A 83 1.72 -2.98 -9.86
CA ALA A 83 3.18 -2.85 -9.86
C ALA A 83 3.86 -3.96 -9.05
N MET A 84 3.34 -4.31 -7.87
CA MET A 84 3.89 -5.40 -7.05
C MET A 84 3.76 -6.78 -7.72
N ARG A 85 2.70 -7.01 -8.50
CA ARG A 85 2.53 -8.27 -9.25
C ARG A 85 3.55 -8.42 -10.37
N GLU A 86 3.98 -7.34 -11.00
CA GLU A 86 5.01 -7.41 -12.04
C GLU A 86 6.35 -7.91 -11.49
N ILE A 87 6.61 -7.67 -10.20
CA ILE A 87 7.84 -8.07 -9.50
C ILE A 87 7.62 -9.19 -8.47
N HIS A 88 6.49 -9.90 -8.50
CA HIS A 88 6.13 -10.88 -7.45
C HIS A 88 7.22 -11.93 -7.19
N LYS A 89 7.93 -12.37 -8.24
CA LYS A 89 9.07 -13.31 -8.14
C LYS A 89 10.21 -12.80 -7.25
N GLU A 90 10.42 -11.49 -7.19
CA GLU A 90 11.45 -10.85 -6.35
C GLU A 90 10.96 -10.65 -4.91
N LEU A 91 9.64 -10.68 -4.69
CA LEU A 91 9.01 -10.50 -3.39
C LEU A 91 8.79 -11.84 -2.64
N GLU A 92 9.07 -12.98 -3.28
CA GLU A 92 8.79 -14.33 -2.78
C GLU A 92 7.30 -14.54 -2.40
N LEU A 93 6.39 -13.87 -3.13
CA LEU A 93 4.94 -13.81 -2.91
C LEU A 93 4.15 -13.94 -4.22
#